data_AF-A0A930N0I0-F1
#
_entry.id   AF-A0A930N0I0-F1
#
_cell.length_a   1.000
_cell.length_b   1.000
_cell.length_c   1.000
_cell.angle_alpha   90.00
_cell.angle_beta   90.00
_cell.angle_gamma   90.00
#
_symmetry.space_group_name_H-M   'P 1'
#
loop_
_entity.id
_entity.type
_entity.pdbx_description
1 polymer ?
#
loop_
_entity_poly.entity_id
_entity_poly.type
_entity_poly.pdbx_seq_one_letter_code
_entity_poly.pdbx_strand_id
1 'polypeptide(L)'
;MDIDTIAAELTQRFDALLPDYHRRRIIFWLDEEGAFADELDDFHLPNATLVRRTETNGFALKKLLCADDTEHNYLVYQPFAFADEEDDWLLNLRLAGEEFRSDLVSMRMNELALPDLPALRPVMKRYAAFFRAKERRGAFLRLGLRVTRAADLHLGVLAAIAGLSEAQPSAILRARIAGGADDLSAVLVRYDAAEAFWQLAQQRTGYQGAHDPAQLAAHILLSAASRTLPASALVGLEAYVSEGHAAFCYDLVSAWLRADAEGLRMTAEQVEAALDIPTRFSRVSTADLLDTECFPCLHVCVLSALLQAACSSTPDAAGMLAAVERRRSAAFYDAFAHYYEGLYQFAQMQKFYEEHAEGFHSAEAHMIWNAYVREYYRMDAYYRAFHLHFGASLTAAHPALDDLFKTLAQCVEGLYVHFFLAQLGENWTNAVAEDLAEHGRIAGVPQQTAFYADCV
;
A
#
# COMPACT_ATOMS: atom_id res chain seq x y z
N MET A 1 4.60 -5.35 -38.27
CA MET A 1 5.36 -5.58 -39.50
C MET A 1 6.78 -5.84 -39.03
N ASP A 2 7.16 -7.11 -38.83
CA ASP A 2 8.53 -7.46 -38.40
C ASP A 2 9.56 -6.90 -39.39
N ILE A 3 10.85 -6.84 -39.05
CA ILE A 3 11.90 -6.45 -40.00
C ILE A 3 11.80 -7.26 -41.31
N ASP A 4 11.38 -8.52 -41.21
CA ASP A 4 11.06 -9.40 -42.33
C ASP A 4 9.88 -8.92 -43.18
N THR A 5 8.85 -8.35 -42.56
CA THR A 5 7.69 -7.82 -43.27
C THR A 5 8.01 -6.47 -43.93
N ILE A 6 8.87 -5.65 -43.31
CA ILE A 6 9.44 -4.44 -43.93
C ILE A 6 10.31 -4.86 -45.13
N ALA A 7 11.15 -5.88 -44.97
CA ALA A 7 11.95 -6.44 -46.05
C ALA A 7 11.07 -6.95 -47.21
N ALA A 8 9.95 -7.63 -46.91
CA ALA A 8 9.02 -8.11 -47.91
C ALA A 8 8.34 -6.97 -48.68
N GLU A 9 7.87 -5.92 -48.00
CA GLU A 9 7.27 -4.75 -48.66
C GLU A 9 8.30 -3.99 -49.51
N LEU A 10 9.50 -3.76 -48.97
CA LEU A 10 10.58 -3.10 -49.71
C LEU A 10 11.02 -3.93 -50.92
N THR A 11 11.11 -5.26 -50.78
CA THR A 11 11.40 -6.16 -51.91
C THR A 11 10.34 -6.02 -52.99
N GLN A 12 9.05 -6.03 -52.63
CA GLN A 12 7.97 -5.82 -53.58
C GLN A 12 8.07 -4.46 -54.30
N ARG A 13 8.48 -3.39 -53.59
CA ARG A 13 8.68 -2.07 -54.19
C ARG A 13 9.86 -2.04 -55.15
N PHE A 14 10.99 -2.67 -54.80
CA PHE A 14 12.15 -2.77 -55.69
C PHE A 14 11.87 -3.64 -56.92
N ASP A 15 10.98 -4.62 -56.82
CA ASP A 15 10.57 -5.49 -57.93
C ASP A 15 9.49 -4.87 -58.83
N ALA A 16 8.87 -3.78 -58.39
CA ALA A 16 7.84 -3.10 -59.17
C ALA A 16 8.45 -2.43 -60.42
N LEU A 17 7.68 -2.44 -61.52
CA LEU A 17 8.07 -1.79 -62.78
C LEU A 17 8.53 -0.35 -62.52
N LEU A 18 9.69 -0.01 -63.10
CA LEU A 18 10.25 1.33 -62.98
C LEU A 18 9.35 2.33 -63.72
N PRO A 19 9.15 3.54 -63.17
CA PRO A 19 8.49 4.61 -63.90
C PRO A 19 9.25 4.94 -65.20
N ASP A 20 8.54 5.43 -66.21
CA ASP A 20 9.14 5.79 -67.50
C ASP A 20 10.37 6.70 -67.29
N TYR A 21 11.45 6.40 -68.02
CA TYR A 21 12.74 7.12 -67.97
C TYR A 21 13.59 6.92 -66.69
N HIS A 22 13.15 6.12 -65.72
CA HIS A 22 14.00 5.69 -64.61
C HIS A 22 14.80 4.43 -64.96
N ARG A 23 16.11 4.45 -64.70
CA ARG A 23 17.00 3.29 -64.88
C ARG A 23 17.08 2.38 -63.66
N ARG A 24 16.72 2.91 -62.49
CA ARG A 24 16.80 2.27 -61.19
C ARG A 24 15.87 2.93 -60.19
N ARG A 25 15.70 2.30 -59.02
CA ARG A 25 14.92 2.81 -57.89
C ARG A 25 15.83 3.15 -56.71
N ILE A 26 15.64 4.35 -56.16
CA ILE A 26 16.24 4.77 -54.89
C ILE A 26 15.09 5.05 -53.94
N ILE A 27 15.01 4.28 -52.86
CA ILE A 27 13.97 4.44 -51.83
C ILE A 27 14.63 5.03 -50.58
N PHE A 28 14.04 6.08 -50.02
CA PHE A 28 14.44 6.68 -48.74
C PHE A 28 13.57 6.11 -47.64
N TRP A 29 14.15 5.26 -46.79
CA TRP A 29 13.50 4.80 -45.57
C TRP A 29 13.72 5.82 -44.46
N LEU A 30 12.68 6.62 -44.20
CA LEU A 30 12.68 7.63 -43.15
C LEU A 30 12.21 6.99 -41.84
N ASP A 31 13.15 6.77 -40.94
CA ASP A 31 12.94 6.25 -39.60
C ASP A 31 13.41 7.29 -38.59
N GLU A 32 12.61 8.35 -38.44
CA GLU A 32 12.99 9.54 -37.66
C GLU A 32 13.35 9.22 -36.19
N GLU A 33 12.85 8.11 -35.65
CA GLU A 33 13.10 7.63 -34.28
C GLU A 33 14.24 6.59 -34.19
N GLY A 34 14.84 6.21 -35.32
CA GLY A 34 15.92 5.22 -35.39
C GLY A 34 15.54 3.84 -34.85
N ALA A 35 14.26 3.49 -34.91
CA ALA A 35 13.71 2.30 -34.27
C ALA A 35 14.26 0.98 -34.80
N PHE A 36 14.76 0.97 -36.04
CA PHE A 36 15.27 -0.23 -36.71
C PHE A 36 16.80 -0.26 -36.82
N ALA A 37 17.51 0.77 -36.36
CA ALA A 37 18.94 0.95 -36.61
C ALA A 37 19.81 -0.25 -36.18
N ASP A 38 19.44 -0.88 -35.05
CA ASP A 38 20.14 -2.04 -34.48
C ASP A 38 19.80 -3.37 -35.18
N GLU A 39 18.71 -3.43 -35.94
CA GLU A 39 18.21 -4.62 -36.62
C GLU A 39 18.71 -4.69 -38.09
N LEU A 40 19.40 -3.65 -38.55
CA LEU A 40 19.85 -3.52 -39.94
C LEU A 40 21.15 -4.29 -40.26
N ASP A 41 21.86 -4.84 -39.27
CA ASP A 41 23.14 -5.53 -39.51
C ASP A 41 22.91 -6.84 -40.29
N ASP A 42 21.78 -7.51 -40.03
CA ASP A 42 21.35 -8.73 -40.72
C ASP A 42 20.30 -8.46 -41.81
N PHE A 43 19.99 -7.19 -42.10
CA PHE A 43 18.96 -6.81 -43.08
C PHE A 43 19.47 -6.92 -44.51
N HIS A 44 18.89 -7.83 -45.28
CA HIS A 44 19.27 -8.08 -46.66
C HIS A 44 18.08 -7.93 -47.60
N LEU A 45 18.28 -7.19 -48.69
CA LEU A 45 17.34 -7.11 -49.80
C LEU A 45 17.95 -7.77 -51.03
N PRO A 46 17.19 -8.61 -51.77
CA PRO A 46 17.72 -9.32 -52.93
C PRO A 46 18.09 -8.39 -54.09
N ASN A 47 17.33 -7.30 -54.27
CA ASN A 47 17.41 -6.43 -55.45
C ASN A 47 17.78 -4.96 -55.15
N ALA A 48 18.35 -4.70 -53.97
CA ALA A 48 18.81 -3.35 -53.59
C ALA A 48 19.94 -3.41 -52.55
N THR A 49 20.82 -2.41 -52.58
CA THR A 49 21.86 -2.24 -51.56
C THR A 49 21.38 -1.27 -50.48
N LEU A 50 21.41 -1.71 -49.21
CA LEU A 50 21.16 -0.84 -48.06
C LEU A 50 22.38 0.06 -47.80
N VAL A 51 22.14 1.37 -47.71
CA VAL A 51 23.13 2.35 -47.26
C VAL A 51 22.59 3.12 -46.06
N ARG A 52 23.36 3.14 -44.96
CA ARG A 52 22.99 3.90 -43.76
C ARG A 52 23.44 5.34 -43.89
N ARG A 53 22.50 6.26 -43.76
CA ARG A 53 22.78 7.69 -43.65
C ARG A 53 23.18 8.02 -42.22
N THR A 54 24.23 8.82 -42.10
CA THR A 54 24.68 9.43 -40.86
C THR A 54 24.72 10.94 -41.05
N GLU A 55 24.89 11.71 -39.99
CA GLU A 55 25.01 13.18 -40.07
C GLU A 55 26.22 13.63 -40.89
N THR A 56 27.25 12.79 -41.05
CA THR A 56 28.54 13.18 -41.64
C THR A 56 28.81 12.60 -43.03
N ASN A 57 28.02 11.63 -43.51
CA ASN A 57 28.29 10.95 -44.78
C ASN A 57 27.49 11.47 -46.00
N GLY A 58 26.78 12.60 -45.87
CA GLY A 58 25.90 13.14 -46.91
C GLY A 58 26.58 13.35 -48.26
N PHE A 59 27.78 13.94 -48.29
CA PHE A 59 28.53 14.14 -49.53
C PHE A 59 28.96 12.81 -50.17
N ALA A 60 29.44 11.86 -49.37
CA ALA A 60 29.88 10.55 -49.86
C ALA A 60 28.72 9.78 -50.48
N LEU A 61 27.55 9.77 -49.83
CA LEU A 61 26.33 9.17 -50.37
C LEU A 61 25.86 9.88 -51.64
N LYS A 62 25.94 11.22 -51.70
CA LYS A 62 25.56 11.96 -52.91
C LYS A 62 26.46 11.62 -54.08
N LYS A 63 27.78 11.52 -53.85
CA LYS A 63 28.74 11.09 -54.87
C LYS A 63 28.46 9.66 -55.33
N LEU A 64 28.20 8.73 -54.40
CA LEU A 64 27.85 7.35 -54.71
C LEU A 64 26.61 7.30 -55.62
N LEU A 65 25.53 7.96 -55.19
CA LEU A 65 24.23 7.90 -55.85
C LEU A 65 24.11 8.81 -57.09
N CYS A 66 24.98 9.79 -57.30
CA CYS A 66 24.91 10.65 -58.49
C CYS A 66 26.02 10.41 -59.51
N ALA A 67 27.15 9.82 -59.11
CA ALA A 67 28.34 9.75 -59.96
C ALA A 67 28.99 8.36 -60.00
N ASP A 68 29.15 7.68 -58.86
CA ASP A 68 29.91 6.43 -58.83
C ASP A 68 29.08 5.22 -59.29
N ASP A 69 27.83 5.14 -58.85
CA ASP A 69 26.89 4.09 -59.26
C ASP A 69 25.55 4.72 -59.63
N THR A 70 25.22 4.67 -60.91
CA THR A 70 23.98 5.22 -61.48
C THR A 70 23.01 4.14 -61.95
N GLU A 71 23.36 2.86 -61.81
CA GLU A 71 22.65 1.74 -62.45
C GLU A 71 22.00 0.80 -61.43
N HIS A 72 22.55 0.63 -60.22
CA HIS A 72 21.97 -0.27 -59.20
C HIS A 72 20.99 0.43 -58.27
N ASN A 73 20.03 -0.35 -57.74
CA ASN A 73 19.03 0.11 -56.77
C ASN A 73 19.63 0.29 -55.36
N TYR A 74 19.15 1.31 -54.65
CA TYR A 74 19.59 1.63 -53.29
C TYR A 74 18.41 1.88 -52.35
N LEU A 75 18.54 1.38 -51.12
CA LEU A 75 17.72 1.78 -49.99
C LEU A 75 18.56 2.69 -49.08
N VAL A 76 18.17 3.96 -48.97
CA VAL A 76 18.83 4.92 -48.09
C VAL A 76 18.07 4.94 -46.77
N TYR A 77 18.65 4.33 -45.73
CA TYR A 77 18.07 4.36 -44.38
C TYR A 77 18.52 5.60 -43.62
N GLN A 78 17.56 6.36 -43.11
CA GLN A 78 17.79 7.61 -42.37
C GLN A 78 17.18 7.53 -40.96
N PRO A 79 18.00 7.33 -39.91
CA PRO A 79 17.53 7.18 -38.53
C PRO A 79 17.27 8.52 -37.79
N PHE A 80 16.99 9.60 -38.50
CA PHE A 80 16.84 10.95 -37.92
C PHE A 80 16.08 11.91 -38.85
N ALA A 81 15.63 13.04 -38.31
CA ALA A 81 15.03 14.14 -39.07
C ALA A 81 15.96 15.35 -39.08
N PHE A 82 15.91 16.16 -40.14
CA PHE A 82 16.59 17.45 -40.20
C PHE A 82 15.73 18.55 -39.56
N ALA A 83 16.38 19.50 -38.88
CA ALA A 83 15.70 20.70 -38.38
C ALA A 83 15.36 21.66 -39.53
N ASP A 84 16.22 21.74 -40.53
CA ASP A 84 16.03 22.44 -41.79
C ASP A 84 16.29 21.48 -42.96
N GLU A 85 15.38 21.41 -43.92
CA GLU A 85 15.56 20.55 -45.09
C GLU A 85 16.73 21.00 -45.97
N GLU A 86 17.20 22.25 -45.87
CA GLU A 86 18.39 22.72 -46.60
C GLU A 86 19.67 21.98 -46.19
N ASP A 87 19.72 21.41 -44.98
CA ASP A 87 20.82 20.59 -44.50
C ASP A 87 20.85 19.19 -45.15
N ASP A 88 19.76 18.79 -45.80
CA ASP A 88 19.65 17.51 -46.47
C ASP A 88 20.38 17.53 -47.84
N TRP A 89 21.65 17.10 -47.83
CA TRP A 89 22.46 16.94 -49.05
C TRP A 89 21.81 16.06 -50.13
N LEU A 90 20.92 15.14 -49.74
CA LEU A 90 20.22 14.22 -50.63
C LEU A 90 18.79 14.67 -50.94
N LEU A 91 18.37 15.87 -50.51
CA LEU A 91 17.00 16.38 -50.67
C LEU A 91 16.52 16.28 -52.12
N ASN A 92 17.37 16.65 -53.08
CA ASN A 92 17.04 16.60 -54.49
C ASN A 92 16.80 15.15 -54.99
N LEU A 93 17.49 14.17 -54.43
CA LEU A 93 17.29 12.75 -54.73
C LEU A 93 16.07 12.20 -54.01
N ARG A 94 15.81 12.65 -52.78
CA ARG A 94 14.61 12.29 -52.01
C ARG A 94 13.34 12.77 -52.71
N LEU A 95 13.31 14.02 -53.16
CA LEU A 95 12.19 14.60 -53.91
C LEU A 95 11.96 13.96 -55.28
N ALA A 96 13.02 13.45 -55.91
CA ALA A 96 12.92 12.74 -57.20
C ALA A 96 12.68 11.23 -57.05
N GLY A 97 12.89 10.70 -55.83
CA GLY A 97 12.82 9.28 -55.52
C GLY A 97 11.53 8.90 -54.81
N GLU A 98 11.54 7.73 -54.17
CA GLU A 98 10.41 7.23 -53.40
C GLU A 98 10.70 7.29 -51.90
N GLU A 99 9.71 7.67 -51.11
CA GLU A 99 9.78 7.61 -49.65
C GLU A 99 9.10 6.34 -49.14
N PHE A 100 9.75 5.71 -48.16
CA PHE A 100 9.21 4.64 -47.36
C PHE A 100 9.22 5.08 -45.90
N ARG A 101 8.04 5.05 -45.27
CA ARG A 101 7.87 5.27 -43.84
C ARG A 101 7.19 4.04 -43.26
N SER A 102 7.86 3.37 -42.34
CA SER A 102 7.24 2.34 -41.52
C SER A 102 6.55 3.02 -40.34
N ASP A 103 5.22 2.94 -40.25
CA ASP A 103 4.50 3.44 -39.08
C ASP A 103 4.73 2.50 -37.89
N LEU A 104 5.83 2.74 -37.16
CA LEU A 104 6.22 1.99 -35.98
C LEU A 104 5.10 1.98 -34.93
N VAL A 105 4.35 3.08 -34.82
CA VAL A 105 3.23 3.19 -33.88
C VAL A 105 2.13 2.21 -34.27
N SER A 106 1.71 2.18 -35.54
CA SER A 106 0.75 1.17 -36.03
C SER A 106 1.25 -0.25 -35.84
N MET A 107 2.54 -0.51 -36.07
CA MET A 107 3.13 -1.82 -35.83
C MET A 107 3.03 -2.23 -34.37
N ARG A 108 3.46 -1.36 -33.45
CA ARG A 108 3.44 -1.64 -32.00
C ARG A 108 2.01 -1.78 -31.49
N MET A 109 1.08 -0.98 -32.00
CA MET A 109 -0.34 -1.13 -31.69
C MET A 109 -0.86 -2.49 -32.13
N ASN A 110 -0.53 -2.95 -33.34
CA ASN A 110 -0.90 -4.29 -33.80
C ASN A 110 -0.25 -5.42 -32.97
N GLU A 111 1.03 -5.31 -32.63
CA GLU A 111 1.73 -6.29 -31.77
C GLU A 111 1.09 -6.39 -30.38
N LEU A 112 0.69 -5.25 -29.81
CA LEU A 112 0.03 -5.17 -28.52
C LEU A 112 -1.48 -5.47 -28.59
N ALA A 113 -2.00 -5.86 -29.75
CA ALA A 113 -3.43 -6.06 -30.03
C ALA A 113 -4.31 -4.84 -29.63
N LEU A 114 -3.76 -3.63 -29.77
CA LEU A 114 -4.46 -2.37 -29.51
C LEU A 114 -5.26 -1.95 -30.74
N PRO A 115 -6.48 -1.41 -30.56
CA PRO A 115 -7.26 -0.88 -31.68
C PRO A 115 -6.56 0.37 -32.25
N ASP A 116 -6.50 0.50 -33.58
CA ASP A 116 -5.91 1.66 -34.25
C ASP A 116 -6.83 2.89 -34.16
N LEU A 117 -6.87 3.48 -32.96
CA LEU A 117 -7.65 4.67 -32.65
C LEU A 117 -6.76 5.92 -32.69
N PRO A 118 -7.18 7.02 -33.36
CA PRO A 118 -6.41 8.26 -33.40
C PRO A 118 -6.01 8.81 -32.03
N ALA A 119 -6.84 8.61 -31.01
CA ALA A 119 -6.58 9.06 -29.64
C ALA A 119 -5.47 8.27 -28.92
N LEU A 120 -5.14 7.04 -29.36
CA LEU A 120 -4.10 6.21 -28.74
C LEU A 120 -2.72 6.48 -29.33
N ARG A 121 -2.65 6.93 -30.59
CA ARG A 121 -1.37 7.17 -31.29
C ARG A 121 -0.47 8.18 -30.58
N PRO A 122 -0.94 9.33 -30.06
CA PRO A 122 -0.09 10.25 -29.30
C PRO A 122 0.48 9.61 -28.02
N VAL A 123 -0.32 8.80 -27.32
CA VAL A 123 0.11 8.12 -26.09
C VAL A 123 1.13 7.01 -26.40
N MET A 124 0.95 6.30 -27.51
CA MET A 124 1.93 5.32 -27.99
C MET A 124 3.27 5.98 -28.33
N LYS A 125 3.24 7.13 -29.00
CA LYS A 125 4.46 7.93 -29.28
C LYS A 125 5.13 8.40 -28.00
N ARG A 126 4.36 8.92 -27.04
CA ARG A 126 4.85 9.32 -25.72
C ARG A 126 5.65 8.20 -25.05
N TYR A 127 5.17 6.96 -25.15
CA TYR A 127 5.78 5.78 -24.54
C TYR A 127 6.66 4.96 -25.48
N ALA A 128 7.16 5.53 -26.58
CA ALA A 128 7.99 4.80 -27.55
C ALA A 128 9.21 4.13 -26.89
N ALA A 129 9.92 4.85 -26.02
CA ALA A 129 11.07 4.31 -25.27
C ALA A 129 10.69 3.15 -24.33
N PHE A 130 9.51 3.22 -23.71
CA PHE A 130 8.98 2.11 -22.90
C PHE A 130 8.69 0.90 -23.78
N PHE A 131 7.98 1.07 -24.89
CA PHE A 131 7.59 -0.03 -25.77
C PHE A 131 8.73 -0.58 -26.64
N ARG A 132 9.92 0.04 -26.67
CA ARG A 132 11.09 -0.48 -27.40
C ARG A 132 11.53 -1.87 -26.91
N ALA A 133 11.46 -2.17 -25.62
CA ALA A 133 11.91 -3.47 -25.09
C ALA A 133 10.81 -4.54 -25.10
N LYS A 134 11.17 -5.75 -25.58
CA LYS A 134 10.27 -6.91 -25.65
C LYS A 134 9.72 -7.32 -24.28
N GLU A 135 10.55 -7.26 -23.24
CA GLU A 135 10.16 -7.58 -21.87
C GLU A 135 9.04 -6.69 -21.35
N ARG A 136 9.09 -5.38 -21.63
CA ARG A 136 8.10 -4.39 -21.19
C ARG A 136 6.79 -4.52 -21.95
N ARG A 137 6.86 -4.82 -23.26
CA ARG A 137 5.68 -5.20 -24.06
C ARG A 137 5.00 -6.44 -23.50
N GLY A 138 5.80 -7.46 -23.16
CA GLY A 138 5.30 -8.67 -22.51
C GLY A 138 4.66 -8.39 -21.14
N ALA A 139 5.25 -7.52 -20.32
CA ALA A 139 4.67 -7.10 -19.05
C ALA A 139 3.31 -6.40 -19.23
N PHE A 140 3.22 -5.48 -20.18
CA PHE A 140 1.97 -4.80 -20.52
C PHE A 140 0.89 -5.79 -21.00
N LEU A 141 1.24 -6.72 -21.90
CA LEU A 141 0.31 -7.73 -22.41
C LEU A 141 -0.22 -8.67 -21.31
N ARG A 142 0.61 -9.03 -20.33
CA ARG A 142 0.21 -9.89 -19.20
C ARG A 142 -0.88 -9.26 -18.33
N LEU A 143 -1.03 -7.93 -18.35
CA LEU A 143 -2.11 -7.25 -17.62
C LEU A 143 -3.50 -7.56 -18.18
N GLY A 144 -3.60 -8.05 -19.42
CA GLY A 144 -4.87 -8.43 -20.03
C GLY A 144 -5.87 -7.28 -20.20
N LEU A 145 -5.38 -6.04 -20.29
CA LEU A 145 -6.25 -4.86 -20.34
C LEU A 145 -6.98 -4.72 -21.66
N ARG A 146 -8.27 -4.41 -21.59
CA ARG A 146 -9.03 -3.95 -22.76
C ARG A 146 -8.85 -2.45 -22.94
N VAL A 147 -7.86 -2.06 -23.74
CA VAL A 147 -7.56 -0.65 -24.00
C VAL A 147 -8.52 -0.09 -25.04
N THR A 148 -9.35 0.88 -24.63
CA THR A 148 -10.28 1.58 -25.52
C THR A 148 -10.11 3.10 -25.50
N ARG A 149 -9.46 3.63 -24.45
CA ARG A 149 -9.18 5.05 -24.25
C ARG A 149 -7.72 5.25 -23.89
N ALA A 150 -7.24 6.48 -24.12
CA ALA A 150 -5.90 6.91 -23.72
C ALA A 150 -5.59 6.61 -22.23
N ALA A 151 -6.56 6.85 -21.34
CA ALA A 151 -6.43 6.57 -19.92
C ALA A 151 -6.15 5.09 -19.60
N ASP A 152 -6.72 4.16 -20.37
CA ASP A 152 -6.51 2.72 -20.17
C ASP A 152 -5.07 2.33 -20.54
N LEU A 153 -4.50 2.97 -21.58
CA LEU A 153 -3.11 2.79 -22.00
C LEU A 153 -2.12 3.37 -20.97
N HIS A 154 -2.37 4.58 -20.47
CA HIS A 154 -1.59 5.17 -19.37
C HIS A 154 -1.58 4.26 -18.15
N LEU A 155 -2.75 3.76 -17.73
CA LEU A 155 -2.90 2.88 -16.58
C LEU A 155 -2.09 1.58 -16.75
N GLY A 156 -2.15 0.97 -17.94
CA GLY A 156 -1.38 -0.25 -18.23
C GLY A 156 0.13 -0.01 -18.25
N VAL A 157 0.60 1.11 -18.80
CA VAL A 157 2.02 1.46 -18.77
C VAL A 157 2.50 1.69 -17.34
N LEU A 158 1.75 2.44 -16.53
CA LEU A 158 2.08 2.67 -15.12
C LEU A 158 2.13 1.36 -14.31
N ALA A 159 1.17 0.46 -14.53
CA ALA A 159 1.15 -0.84 -13.87
C ALA A 159 2.34 -1.72 -14.27
N ALA A 160 2.69 -1.74 -15.55
CA ALA A 160 3.83 -2.49 -16.06
C ALA A 160 5.17 -1.92 -15.57
N ILE A 161 5.30 -0.58 -15.49
CA ILE A 161 6.45 0.11 -14.90
C ILE A 161 6.59 -0.26 -13.41
N ALA A 162 5.47 -0.31 -12.68
CA ALA A 162 5.43 -0.70 -11.28
C ALA A 162 5.58 -2.23 -11.05
N GLY A 163 5.74 -3.03 -12.11
CA GLY A 163 5.91 -4.48 -12.02
C GLY A 163 4.67 -5.24 -11.52
N LEU A 164 3.48 -4.66 -11.67
CA LEU A 164 2.24 -5.23 -11.16
C LEU A 164 1.64 -6.29 -12.11
N SER A 165 0.93 -7.26 -11.55
CA SER A 165 0.17 -8.26 -12.31
C SER A 165 -1.19 -7.75 -12.78
N GLU A 166 -1.73 -6.72 -12.12
CA GLU A 166 -3.02 -6.10 -12.45
C GLU A 166 -2.88 -4.58 -12.48
N ALA A 167 -3.61 -3.93 -13.39
CA ALA A 167 -3.56 -2.49 -13.54
C ALA A 167 -4.58 -1.79 -12.63
N GLN A 168 -4.37 -1.91 -11.32
CA GLN A 168 -5.22 -1.28 -10.31
C GLN A 168 -4.61 0.03 -9.81
N PRO A 169 -5.35 1.16 -9.86
CA PRO A 169 -4.84 2.45 -9.38
C PRO A 169 -4.33 2.43 -7.94
N SER A 170 -5.02 1.74 -7.03
CA SER A 170 -4.59 1.59 -5.63
C SER A 170 -3.24 0.88 -5.51
N ALA A 171 -3.00 -0.16 -6.32
CA ALA A 171 -1.74 -0.88 -6.34
C ALA A 171 -0.59 -0.03 -6.92
N ILE A 172 -0.85 0.75 -7.96
CA ILE A 172 0.13 1.68 -8.56
C ILE A 172 0.53 2.77 -7.56
N LEU A 173 -0.45 3.39 -6.90
CA LEU A 173 -0.20 4.43 -5.90
C LEU A 173 0.58 3.86 -4.71
N ARG A 174 0.18 2.68 -4.20
CA ARG A 174 0.91 1.97 -3.15
C ARG A 174 2.34 1.67 -3.55
N ALA A 175 2.58 1.10 -4.73
CA ALA A 175 3.91 0.78 -5.22
C ALA A 175 4.81 2.02 -5.27
N ARG A 176 4.25 3.17 -5.64
CA ARG A 176 4.97 4.44 -5.65
C ARG A 176 5.38 4.94 -4.27
N ILE A 177 4.51 4.74 -3.27
CA ILE A 177 4.73 5.20 -1.91
C ILE A 177 5.67 4.23 -1.16
N ALA A 178 5.42 2.92 -1.27
CA ALA A 178 6.16 1.88 -0.56
C ALA A 178 7.54 1.57 -1.15
N GLY A 179 7.76 1.79 -2.46
CA GLY A 179 8.92 1.31 -3.20
C GLY A 179 10.28 1.94 -2.90
N GLY A 180 10.39 2.82 -1.90
CA GLY A 180 11.58 3.65 -1.71
C GLY A 180 11.73 4.70 -2.81
N ALA A 181 12.35 5.84 -2.50
CA ALA A 181 12.22 7.04 -3.30
C ALA A 181 12.91 6.99 -4.68
N ASP A 182 13.84 6.08 -4.95
CA ASP A 182 14.77 6.28 -6.06
C ASP A 182 14.52 5.44 -7.32
N ASP A 183 13.99 4.22 -7.23
CA ASP A 183 13.87 3.36 -8.43
C ASP A 183 12.66 3.75 -9.29
N LEU A 184 11.44 3.77 -8.71
CA LEU A 184 10.23 4.03 -9.50
C LEU A 184 10.13 5.48 -9.99
N SER A 185 10.59 6.46 -9.20
CA SER A 185 10.61 7.87 -9.61
C SER A 185 11.45 8.07 -10.88
N ALA A 186 12.67 7.53 -10.86
CA ALA A 186 13.59 7.62 -11.97
C ALA A 186 13.05 6.88 -13.20
N VAL A 187 12.44 5.72 -13.01
CA VAL A 187 11.83 4.94 -14.09
C VAL A 187 10.62 5.67 -14.71
N LEU A 188 9.76 6.29 -13.90
CA LEU A 188 8.64 7.09 -14.40
C LEU A 188 9.11 8.28 -15.22
N VAL A 189 10.19 8.97 -14.82
CA VAL A 189 10.77 10.07 -15.60
C VAL A 189 11.43 9.54 -16.88
N ARG A 190 12.21 8.46 -16.79
CA ARG A 190 12.91 7.83 -17.92
C ARG A 190 11.96 7.45 -19.07
N TYR A 191 10.74 7.07 -18.74
CA TYR A 191 9.74 6.65 -19.72
C TYR A 191 8.59 7.66 -19.90
N ASP A 192 8.79 8.92 -19.50
CA ASP A 192 7.80 10.01 -19.62
C ASP A 192 6.40 9.65 -19.09
N ALA A 193 6.36 8.91 -17.98
CA ALA A 193 5.14 8.44 -17.31
C ALA A 193 4.84 9.22 -16.01
N ALA A 194 5.74 10.12 -15.58
CA ALA A 194 5.59 10.87 -14.33
C ALA A 194 4.30 11.72 -14.29
N GLU A 195 4.00 12.47 -15.35
CA GLU A 195 2.79 13.30 -15.39
C GLU A 195 1.51 12.44 -15.36
N ALA A 196 1.50 11.32 -16.10
CA ALA A 196 0.36 10.40 -16.10
C ALA A 196 0.13 9.78 -14.72
N PHE A 197 1.19 9.49 -13.97
CA PHE A 197 1.08 9.04 -12.57
C PHE A 197 0.42 10.10 -11.69
N TRP A 198 0.85 11.36 -11.77
CA TRP A 198 0.31 12.43 -10.94
C TRP A 198 -1.13 12.79 -11.32
N GLN A 199 -1.48 12.73 -12.60
CA GLN A 199 -2.88 12.85 -13.04
C GLN A 199 -3.73 11.71 -12.49
N LEU A 200 -3.23 10.46 -12.47
CA LEU A 200 -3.92 9.33 -11.84
C LEU A 200 -4.12 9.58 -10.34
N ALA A 201 -3.08 10.02 -9.63
CA ALA A 201 -3.16 10.36 -8.22
C ALA A 201 -4.22 11.44 -7.97
N GLN A 202 -4.15 12.57 -8.68
CA GLN A 202 -5.11 13.66 -8.57
C GLN A 202 -6.55 13.19 -8.83
N GLN A 203 -6.80 12.42 -9.90
CA GLN A 203 -8.15 11.96 -10.26
C GLN A 203 -8.74 10.97 -9.26
N ARG A 204 -7.90 10.17 -8.59
CA ARG A 204 -8.36 9.09 -7.71
C ARG A 204 -8.42 9.50 -6.25
N THR A 205 -7.47 10.32 -5.80
CA THR A 205 -7.33 10.72 -4.39
C THR A 205 -7.67 12.19 -4.16
N GLY A 206 -7.78 13.00 -5.21
CA GLY A 206 -7.97 14.45 -5.10
C GLY A 206 -6.71 15.23 -4.75
N TYR A 207 -5.53 14.59 -4.77
CA TYR A 207 -4.26 15.23 -4.41
C TYR A 207 -3.84 16.31 -5.42
N GLN A 208 -3.52 17.51 -4.92
CA GLN A 208 -3.10 18.68 -5.73
C GLN A 208 -1.79 19.31 -5.23
N GLY A 209 -1.07 18.63 -4.34
CA GLY A 209 0.17 19.12 -3.75
C GLY A 209 1.39 19.00 -4.69
N ALA A 210 2.58 19.14 -4.12
CA ALA A 210 3.82 18.94 -4.85
C ALA A 210 3.94 17.50 -5.37
N HIS A 211 4.73 17.26 -6.40
CA HIS A 211 4.98 15.90 -6.89
C HIS A 211 5.92 15.11 -5.95
N ASP A 212 5.49 14.94 -4.69
CA ASP A 212 6.21 14.29 -3.61
C ASP A 212 5.43 13.09 -3.04
N PRO A 213 6.01 11.88 -3.03
CA PRO A 213 5.34 10.68 -2.52
C PRO A 213 4.98 10.74 -1.04
N ALA A 214 5.79 11.41 -0.22
CA ALA A 214 5.52 11.51 1.21
C ALA A 214 4.29 12.38 1.48
N GLN A 215 4.16 13.52 0.78
CA GLN A 215 2.94 14.32 0.83
C GLN A 215 1.72 13.59 0.26
N LEU A 216 1.88 12.81 -0.81
CA LEU A 216 0.80 11.96 -1.34
C LEU A 216 0.36 10.91 -0.31
N ALA A 217 1.30 10.28 0.39
CA ALA A 217 1.01 9.32 1.44
C ALA A 217 0.23 9.97 2.59
N ALA A 218 0.68 11.13 3.06
CA ALA A 218 -0.04 11.91 4.07
C ALA A 218 -1.46 12.25 3.62
N HIS A 219 -1.63 12.68 2.37
CA HIS A 219 -2.94 12.99 1.79
C HIS A 219 -3.87 11.78 1.77
N ILE A 220 -3.37 10.62 1.32
CA ILE A 220 -4.16 9.38 1.26
C ILE A 220 -4.56 8.93 2.66
N LEU A 221 -3.62 8.88 3.61
CA LEU A 221 -3.89 8.40 4.96
C LEU A 221 -4.86 9.31 5.72
N LEU A 222 -4.70 10.64 5.61
CA LEU A 222 -5.59 11.60 6.26
C LEU A 222 -6.97 11.66 5.58
N SER A 223 -7.03 11.57 4.25
CA SER A 223 -8.30 11.44 3.53
C SER A 223 -9.03 10.13 3.83
N ALA A 224 -8.30 9.05 4.11
CA ALA A 224 -8.91 7.80 4.56
C ALA A 224 -9.44 7.93 6.00
N ALA A 225 -8.64 8.53 6.89
CA ALA A 225 -8.97 8.74 8.30
C ALA A 225 -10.19 9.66 8.49
N SER A 226 -10.42 10.63 7.60
CA SER A 226 -11.56 11.54 7.67
C SER A 226 -12.92 10.87 7.52
N ARG A 227 -12.97 9.59 7.11
CA ARG A 227 -14.22 8.81 7.08
C ARG A 227 -14.72 8.41 8.46
N THR A 228 -13.81 8.26 9.41
CA THR A 228 -14.09 7.73 10.75
C THR A 228 -13.75 8.74 11.84
N LEU A 229 -12.82 9.66 11.58
CA LEU A 229 -12.51 10.77 12.49
C LEU A 229 -13.45 11.96 12.29
N PRO A 230 -13.79 12.68 13.38
CA PRO A 230 -14.51 13.93 13.27
C PRO A 230 -13.62 15.01 12.64
N ALA A 231 -14.23 15.96 11.93
CA ALA A 231 -13.51 17.08 11.30
C ALA A 231 -12.67 17.90 12.29
N SER A 232 -13.11 17.98 13.56
CA SER A 232 -12.37 18.65 14.65
C SER A 232 -10.99 18.03 14.92
N ALA A 233 -10.80 16.73 14.66
CA ALA A 233 -9.52 16.05 14.82
C ALA A 233 -8.51 16.39 13.72
N LEU A 234 -8.98 16.94 12.59
CA LEU A 234 -8.19 17.21 11.38
C LEU A 234 -7.98 18.70 11.14
N VAL A 235 -8.34 19.56 12.09
CA VAL A 235 -8.14 21.02 12.00
C VAL A 235 -6.66 21.35 11.83
N GLY A 236 -6.35 22.17 10.82
CA GLY A 236 -4.99 22.52 10.41
C GLY A 236 -4.32 21.50 9.49
N LEU A 237 -5.02 20.45 9.08
CA LEU A 237 -4.57 19.45 8.10
C LEU A 237 -5.45 19.41 6.84
N GLU A 238 -6.29 20.43 6.64
CA GLU A 238 -7.28 20.49 5.55
C GLU A 238 -6.63 20.36 4.17
N ALA A 239 -5.39 20.84 4.02
CA ALA A 239 -4.63 20.73 2.78
C ALA A 239 -4.31 19.28 2.36
N TYR A 240 -4.39 18.31 3.29
CA TYR A 240 -4.14 16.89 3.05
C TYR A 240 -5.42 16.07 2.96
N VAL A 241 -6.60 16.68 3.07
CA VAL A 241 -7.88 15.96 3.14
C VAL A 241 -8.72 16.26 1.92
N SER A 242 -9.16 15.21 1.22
CA SER A 242 -10.15 15.30 0.16
C SER A 242 -11.38 14.48 0.50
N GLU A 243 -12.42 15.13 1.03
CA GLU A 243 -13.68 14.46 1.41
C GLU A 243 -14.34 13.73 0.24
N GLY A 244 -14.33 14.34 -0.95
CA GLY A 244 -14.90 13.75 -2.17
C GLY A 244 -14.21 12.46 -2.63
N HIS A 245 -12.97 12.21 -2.17
CA HIS A 245 -12.18 11.03 -2.55
C HIS A 245 -11.88 10.12 -1.35
N ALA A 246 -12.38 10.44 -0.16
CA ALA A 246 -12.12 9.73 1.09
C ALA A 246 -12.46 8.22 0.99
N ALA A 247 -13.54 7.87 0.28
CA ALA A 247 -13.93 6.48 0.03
C ALA A 247 -12.85 5.68 -0.70
N PHE A 248 -12.30 6.23 -1.80
CA PHE A 248 -11.24 5.56 -2.54
C PHE A 248 -9.95 5.46 -1.71
N CYS A 249 -9.58 6.52 -0.99
CA CYS A 249 -8.41 6.51 -0.12
C CYS A 249 -8.54 5.43 0.98
N TYR A 250 -9.72 5.29 1.57
CA TYR A 250 -10.00 4.26 2.56
C TYR A 250 -9.91 2.84 1.99
N ASP A 251 -10.51 2.59 0.82
CA ASP A 251 -10.42 1.30 0.14
C ASP A 251 -8.97 0.96 -0.22
N LEU A 252 -8.18 1.97 -0.63
CA LEU A 252 -6.75 1.83 -0.90
C LEU A 252 -6.00 1.41 0.37
N VAL A 253 -6.20 2.11 1.49
CA VAL A 253 -5.53 1.78 2.77
C VAL A 253 -5.94 0.39 3.25
N SER A 254 -7.22 0.02 3.15
CA SER A 254 -7.71 -1.32 3.51
C SER A 254 -7.11 -2.42 2.61
N ALA A 255 -6.98 -2.16 1.30
CA ALA A 255 -6.30 -3.07 0.39
C ALA A 255 -4.80 -3.16 0.68
N TRP A 256 -4.16 -2.04 1.05
CA TRP A 256 -2.75 -2.01 1.45
C TRP A 256 -2.54 -2.84 2.70
N LEU A 257 -3.32 -2.63 3.76
CA LEU A 257 -3.22 -3.39 5.00
C LEU A 257 -3.26 -4.91 4.77
N ARG A 258 -4.14 -5.38 3.87
CA ARG A 258 -4.23 -6.80 3.49
C ARG A 258 -3.04 -7.31 2.69
N ALA A 259 -2.44 -6.45 1.86
CA ALA A 259 -1.35 -6.84 0.97
C ALA A 259 0.04 -6.72 1.63
N ASP A 260 0.23 -5.73 2.50
CA ASP A 260 1.51 -5.36 3.10
C ASP A 260 1.28 -4.42 4.31
N ALA A 261 0.87 -5.00 5.44
CA ALA A 261 0.64 -4.25 6.67
C ALA A 261 1.90 -3.53 7.17
N GLU A 262 3.07 -4.16 7.02
CA GLU A 262 4.34 -3.61 7.52
C GLU A 262 4.78 -2.38 6.72
N GLY A 263 4.68 -2.42 5.39
CA GLY A 263 4.96 -1.24 4.55
C GLY A 263 3.98 -0.09 4.81
N LEU A 264 2.71 -0.39 5.12
CA LEU A 264 1.75 0.62 5.55
C LEU A 264 2.16 1.21 6.90
N ARG A 265 2.52 0.37 7.89
CA ARG A 265 2.99 0.80 9.22
C ARG A 265 4.14 1.78 9.12
N MET A 266 5.19 1.42 8.36
CA MET A 266 6.37 2.28 8.16
C MET A 266 6.01 3.62 7.51
N THR A 267 5.11 3.60 6.52
CA THR A 267 4.66 4.83 5.85
C THR A 267 3.84 5.71 6.80
N ALA A 268 2.94 5.10 7.57
CA ALA A 268 2.11 5.80 8.54
C ALA A 268 2.98 6.46 9.61
N GLU A 269 3.98 5.77 10.15
CA GLU A 269 4.92 6.33 11.14
C GLU A 269 5.72 7.53 10.60
N GLN A 270 6.10 7.52 9.31
CA GLN A 270 6.74 8.68 8.68
C GLN A 270 5.79 9.88 8.61
N VAL A 271 4.53 9.64 8.25
CA VAL A 271 3.50 10.70 8.20
C VAL A 271 3.18 11.21 9.61
N GLU A 272 3.11 10.31 10.60
CA GLU A 272 2.90 10.65 12.00
C GLU A 272 3.97 11.59 12.52
N ALA A 273 5.25 11.29 12.24
CA ALA A 273 6.37 12.11 12.63
C ALA A 273 6.40 13.45 11.89
N ALA A 274 6.11 13.46 10.58
CA ALA A 274 6.16 14.66 9.76
C ALA A 274 5.08 15.69 10.12
N LEU A 275 3.90 15.24 10.55
CA LEU A 275 2.74 16.09 10.83
C LEU A 275 2.40 16.21 12.32
N ASP A 276 3.20 15.61 13.19
CA ASP A 276 2.99 15.54 14.64
C ASP A 276 1.58 15.02 14.98
N ILE A 277 1.17 13.95 14.27
CA ILE A 277 -0.12 13.30 14.46
C ILE A 277 -0.33 12.79 15.89
N PRO A 278 0.67 12.18 16.58
CA PRO A 278 0.48 11.70 17.94
C PRO A 278 0.03 12.80 18.92
N THR A 279 0.65 13.98 18.87
CA THR A 279 0.30 15.12 19.73
C THR A 279 -1.10 15.68 19.44
N ARG A 280 -1.52 15.61 18.17
CA ARG A 280 -2.86 16.04 17.75
C ARG A 280 -3.92 15.07 18.25
N PHE A 281 -3.75 13.79 17.96
CA PHE A 281 -4.72 12.75 18.30
C PHE A 281 -4.79 12.49 19.81
N SER A 282 -3.74 12.78 20.59
CA SER A 282 -3.81 12.70 22.06
C SER A 282 -4.80 13.69 22.69
N ARG A 283 -5.29 14.69 21.94
CA ARG A 283 -6.28 15.68 22.39
C ARG A 283 -7.71 15.35 21.94
N VAL A 284 -7.87 14.32 21.11
CA VAL A 284 -9.16 13.87 20.59
C VAL A 284 -9.77 12.89 21.60
N SER A 285 -11.11 12.84 21.66
CA SER A 285 -11.79 11.93 22.58
C SER A 285 -11.52 10.47 22.19
N THR A 286 -11.41 9.57 23.19
CA THR A 286 -11.17 8.15 22.92
C THR A 286 -12.23 7.56 22.00
N ALA A 287 -13.51 7.92 22.19
CA ALA A 287 -14.63 7.41 21.41
C ALA A 287 -14.48 7.70 19.91
N ASP A 288 -13.99 8.90 19.55
CA ASP A 288 -13.78 9.31 18.17
C ASP A 288 -12.61 8.58 17.49
N LEU A 289 -11.66 8.03 18.26
CA LEU A 289 -10.47 7.36 17.73
C LEU A 289 -10.66 5.87 17.49
N LEU A 290 -11.66 5.23 18.11
CA LEU A 290 -11.80 3.77 18.15
C LEU A 290 -11.90 3.11 16.78
N ASP A 291 -12.55 3.78 15.83
CA ASP A 291 -12.92 3.22 14.52
C ASP A 291 -11.87 3.45 13.43
N THR A 292 -10.79 4.18 13.75
CA THR A 292 -9.74 4.53 12.78
C THR A 292 -8.55 3.60 12.90
N GLU A 293 -8.06 3.04 11.79
CA GLU A 293 -7.05 1.96 11.79
C GLU A 293 -5.77 2.29 11.01
N CYS A 294 -5.71 3.42 10.31
CA CYS A 294 -4.60 3.72 9.39
C CYS A 294 -3.30 4.20 10.06
N PHE A 295 -3.34 4.55 11.35
CA PHE A 295 -2.22 5.14 12.10
C PHE A 295 -1.88 4.32 13.36
N PRO A 296 -0.68 3.72 13.47
CA PRO A 296 -0.22 3.03 14.67
C PRO A 296 -0.32 3.88 15.95
N CYS A 297 -0.06 5.19 15.89
CA CYS A 297 -0.10 6.06 17.07
C CYS A 297 -1.48 6.10 17.74
N LEU A 298 -2.56 5.75 17.03
CA LEU A 298 -3.92 5.69 17.59
C LEU A 298 -4.01 4.69 18.75
N HIS A 299 -3.29 3.57 18.69
CA HIS A 299 -3.26 2.63 19.80
C HIS A 299 -2.64 3.26 21.05
N VAL A 300 -1.56 4.01 20.88
CA VAL A 300 -0.90 4.73 21.98
C VAL A 300 -1.83 5.79 22.56
N CYS A 301 -2.50 6.59 21.73
CA CYS A 301 -3.44 7.61 22.18
C CYS A 301 -4.62 6.99 22.96
N VAL A 302 -5.25 5.97 22.39
CA VAL A 302 -6.39 5.26 23.00
C VAL A 302 -5.99 4.60 24.31
N LEU A 303 -4.90 3.83 24.33
CA LEU A 303 -4.42 3.18 25.55
C LEU A 303 -4.02 4.19 26.61
N SER A 304 -3.32 5.27 26.24
CA SER A 304 -2.91 6.30 27.21
C SER A 304 -4.13 6.91 27.90
N ALA A 305 -5.15 7.28 27.12
CA ALA A 305 -6.38 7.86 27.66
C ALA A 305 -7.14 6.87 28.55
N LEU A 306 -7.28 5.61 28.13
CA LEU A 306 -7.97 4.58 28.91
C LEU A 306 -7.22 4.22 30.20
N LEU A 307 -5.89 4.07 30.14
CA LEU A 307 -5.06 3.78 31.32
C LEU A 307 -5.09 4.92 32.34
N GLN A 308 -5.08 6.17 31.88
CA GLN A 308 -5.25 7.33 32.76
C GLN A 308 -6.64 7.36 33.41
N ALA A 309 -7.69 7.07 32.65
CA ALA A 309 -9.06 7.02 33.17
C ALA A 309 -9.28 5.83 34.12
N ALA A 310 -8.57 4.72 33.92
CA ALA A 310 -8.65 3.51 34.74
C ALA A 310 -8.22 3.74 36.19
N CYS A 311 -7.31 4.68 36.43
CA CYS A 311 -6.82 5.04 37.76
C CYS A 311 -7.61 6.19 38.40
N SER A 312 -8.71 6.64 37.78
CA SER A 312 -9.57 7.69 38.35
C SER A 312 -10.40 7.18 39.53
N SER A 313 -11.04 8.10 40.27
CA SER A 313 -11.89 7.74 41.43
C SER A 313 -13.12 6.92 41.07
N THR A 314 -13.58 6.99 39.82
CA THR A 314 -14.76 6.26 39.30
C THR A 314 -14.44 5.71 37.90
N PRO A 315 -13.70 4.59 37.82
CA PRO A 315 -13.32 3.99 36.54
C PRO A 315 -14.54 3.51 35.75
N ASP A 316 -14.62 3.83 34.46
CA ASP A 316 -15.68 3.30 33.57
C ASP A 316 -15.28 1.92 33.02
N ALA A 317 -15.58 0.88 33.79
CA ALA A 317 -15.25 -0.49 33.42
C ALA A 317 -15.96 -0.95 32.14
N ALA A 318 -17.22 -0.55 31.94
CA ALA A 318 -17.99 -0.91 30.75
C ALA A 318 -17.41 -0.27 29.49
N GLY A 319 -17.05 1.01 29.54
CA GLY A 319 -16.41 1.73 28.45
C GLY A 319 -15.04 1.15 28.08
N MET A 320 -14.22 0.77 29.07
CA MET A 320 -12.93 0.12 28.82
C MET A 320 -13.08 -1.21 28.07
N LEU A 321 -14.00 -2.07 28.51
CA LEU A 321 -14.24 -3.36 27.84
C LEU A 321 -14.71 -3.17 26.41
N ALA A 322 -15.67 -2.25 26.19
CA ALA A 322 -16.16 -1.94 24.86
C ALA A 322 -15.04 -1.40 23.94
N ALA A 323 -14.19 -0.51 24.47
CA ALA A 323 -13.06 0.03 23.73
C ALA A 323 -12.02 -1.04 23.37
N VAL A 324 -11.67 -1.94 24.30
CA VAL A 324 -10.74 -3.04 24.04
C VAL A 324 -11.29 -3.97 22.95
N GLU A 325 -12.54 -4.42 23.08
CA GLU A 325 -13.15 -5.32 22.08
C GLU A 325 -13.22 -4.66 20.70
N ARG A 326 -13.52 -3.36 20.64
CA ARG A 326 -13.53 -2.60 19.38
C ARG A 326 -12.15 -2.54 18.73
N ARG A 327 -11.07 -2.42 19.52
CA ARG A 327 -9.70 -2.35 19.01
C ARG A 327 -9.06 -3.71 18.70
N ARG A 328 -9.62 -4.82 19.20
CA ARG A 328 -9.05 -6.17 19.00
C ARG A 328 -8.97 -6.58 17.52
N SER A 329 -9.87 -6.07 16.67
CA SER A 329 -9.84 -6.31 15.22
C SER A 329 -9.05 -5.27 14.41
N ALA A 330 -8.54 -4.22 15.07
CA ALA A 330 -7.87 -3.13 14.37
C ALA A 330 -6.48 -3.53 13.87
N ALA A 331 -6.06 -2.89 12.77
CA ALA A 331 -4.69 -2.98 12.28
C ALA A 331 -3.65 -2.77 13.39
N PHE A 332 -2.53 -3.50 13.36
CA PHE A 332 -1.40 -3.32 14.30
C PHE A 332 -1.69 -3.63 15.77
N TYR A 333 -2.86 -4.21 16.09
CA TYR A 333 -3.22 -4.57 17.47
C TYR A 333 -2.18 -5.45 18.17
N ASP A 334 -1.58 -6.42 17.47
CA ASP A 334 -0.65 -7.39 18.05
C ASP A 334 0.52 -6.75 18.79
N ALA A 335 1.03 -5.62 18.31
CA ALA A 335 2.10 -4.87 18.96
C ALA A 335 1.70 -4.27 20.33
N PHE A 336 0.39 -4.10 20.56
CA PHE A 336 -0.19 -3.50 21.75
C PHE A 336 -1.07 -4.47 22.56
N ALA A 337 -1.17 -5.73 22.13
CA ALA A 337 -2.12 -6.71 22.67
C ALA A 337 -2.02 -6.85 24.20
N HIS A 338 -0.80 -6.93 24.75
CA HIS A 338 -0.61 -7.06 26.19
C HIS A 338 -1.14 -5.86 27.00
N TYR A 339 -1.07 -4.64 26.47
CA TYR A 339 -1.63 -3.47 27.14
C TYR A 339 -3.17 -3.50 27.13
N TYR A 340 -3.77 -3.83 25.99
CA TYR A 340 -5.22 -3.95 25.87
C TYR A 340 -5.78 -5.10 26.72
N GLU A 341 -5.16 -6.28 26.67
CA GLU A 341 -5.62 -7.43 27.42
C GLU A 341 -5.43 -7.24 28.93
N GLY A 342 -4.33 -6.60 29.38
CA GLY A 342 -4.20 -6.22 30.78
C GLY A 342 -5.28 -5.23 31.22
N LEU A 343 -5.53 -4.17 30.43
CA LEU A 343 -6.62 -3.23 30.70
C LEU A 343 -7.99 -3.94 30.75
N TYR A 344 -8.23 -4.91 29.87
CA TYR A 344 -9.44 -5.73 29.87
C TYR A 344 -9.60 -6.49 31.19
N GLN A 345 -8.55 -7.16 31.66
CA GLN A 345 -8.61 -7.88 32.94
C GLN A 345 -8.89 -6.94 34.11
N PHE A 346 -8.25 -5.77 34.15
CA PHE A 346 -8.56 -4.77 35.17
C PHE A 346 -10.02 -4.30 35.11
N ALA A 347 -10.56 -4.05 33.92
CA ALA A 347 -11.95 -3.66 33.78
C ALA A 347 -12.93 -4.76 34.24
N GLN A 348 -12.58 -6.05 34.04
CA GLN A 348 -13.35 -7.16 34.60
C GLN A 348 -13.27 -7.21 36.14
N MET A 349 -12.10 -6.90 36.72
CA MET A 349 -11.96 -6.78 38.18
C MET A 349 -12.80 -5.62 38.73
N GLN A 350 -12.88 -4.50 38.02
CA GLN A 350 -13.72 -3.37 38.41
C GLN A 350 -15.21 -3.73 38.36
N LYS A 351 -15.68 -4.41 37.30
CA LYS A 351 -17.06 -4.92 37.26
C LYS A 351 -17.37 -5.87 38.41
N PHE A 352 -16.44 -6.77 38.72
CA PHE A 352 -16.59 -7.67 39.85
C PHE A 352 -16.71 -6.89 41.17
N TYR A 353 -15.90 -5.85 41.35
CA TYR A 353 -15.99 -4.95 42.50
C TYR A 353 -17.33 -4.22 42.57
N GLU A 354 -17.83 -3.69 41.47
CA GLU A 354 -19.15 -3.04 41.39
C GLU A 354 -20.29 -3.99 41.79
N GLU A 355 -20.24 -5.23 41.30
CA GLU A 355 -21.22 -6.29 41.63
C GLU A 355 -21.16 -6.71 43.12
N HIS A 356 -20.02 -6.49 43.78
CA HIS A 356 -19.76 -6.89 45.17
C HIS A 356 -19.40 -5.71 46.07
N ALA A 357 -19.88 -4.51 45.74
CA ALA A 357 -19.48 -3.27 46.43
C ALA A 357 -19.86 -3.26 47.92
N GLU A 358 -20.88 -4.00 48.31
CA GLU A 358 -21.27 -4.17 49.72
C GLU A 358 -20.27 -5.01 50.52
N GLY A 359 -19.38 -5.76 49.85
CA GLY A 359 -18.43 -6.69 50.46
C GLY A 359 -19.00 -8.10 50.66
N PHE A 360 -18.28 -8.91 51.44
CA PHE A 360 -18.62 -10.33 51.65
C PHE A 360 -19.11 -10.56 53.08
N HIS A 361 -20.36 -11.02 53.24
CA HIS A 361 -21.02 -11.10 54.56
C HIS A 361 -21.75 -12.42 54.86
N SER A 362 -21.43 -13.50 54.15
CA SER A 362 -22.08 -14.80 54.39
C SER A 362 -21.67 -15.38 55.75
N ALA A 363 -22.64 -15.63 56.63
CA ALA A 363 -22.38 -16.20 57.95
C ALA A 363 -21.93 -17.67 57.93
N GLU A 364 -22.37 -18.43 56.93
CA GLU A 364 -22.10 -19.88 56.84
C GLU A 364 -20.94 -20.16 55.90
N ALA A 365 -19.90 -20.85 56.40
CA ALA A 365 -18.69 -21.14 55.63
C ALA A 365 -18.96 -21.88 54.31
N HIS A 366 -19.89 -22.84 54.29
CA HIS A 366 -20.23 -23.59 53.08
C HIS A 366 -20.84 -22.70 51.97
N MET A 367 -21.50 -21.60 52.35
CA MET A 367 -22.05 -20.62 51.40
C MET A 367 -20.92 -19.82 50.74
N ILE A 368 -19.92 -19.40 51.51
CA ILE A 368 -18.71 -18.73 50.98
C ILE A 368 -17.97 -19.67 50.04
N TRP A 369 -17.80 -20.94 50.42
CA TRP A 369 -17.17 -21.96 49.57
C TRP A 369 -17.89 -22.09 48.22
N ASN A 370 -19.22 -22.20 48.25
CA ASN A 370 -20.03 -22.30 47.04
C ASN A 370 -19.95 -21.04 46.18
N ALA A 371 -19.98 -19.85 46.79
CA ALA A 371 -19.81 -18.59 46.08
C ALA A 371 -18.42 -18.50 45.43
N TYR A 372 -17.37 -18.96 46.11
CA TYR A 372 -16.02 -18.97 45.56
C TYR A 372 -15.90 -19.89 44.35
N VAL A 373 -16.36 -21.13 44.45
CA VAL A 373 -16.27 -22.12 43.36
C VAL A 373 -17.09 -21.69 42.13
N ARG A 374 -18.19 -20.97 42.34
CA ARG A 374 -19.06 -20.52 41.24
C ARG A 374 -18.63 -19.20 40.63
N GLU A 375 -18.15 -18.27 41.44
CA GLU A 375 -18.03 -16.87 41.04
C GLU A 375 -16.76 -16.18 41.55
N TYR A 376 -16.43 -16.23 42.85
CA TYR A 376 -15.35 -15.38 43.37
C TYR A 376 -13.97 -15.76 42.83
N TYR A 377 -13.77 -17.01 42.39
CA TYR A 377 -12.54 -17.42 41.72
C TYR A 377 -12.22 -16.58 40.46
N ARG A 378 -13.24 -15.93 39.86
CA ARG A 378 -13.05 -15.08 38.68
C ARG A 378 -12.14 -13.90 38.98
N MET A 379 -12.22 -13.32 40.17
CA MET A 379 -11.34 -12.22 40.58
C MET A 379 -9.87 -12.66 40.61
N ASP A 380 -9.59 -13.85 41.15
CA ASP A 380 -8.24 -14.44 41.10
C ASP A 380 -7.79 -14.73 39.67
N ALA A 381 -8.69 -15.21 38.81
CA ALA A 381 -8.38 -15.48 37.41
C ALA A 381 -8.01 -14.20 36.66
N TYR A 382 -8.79 -13.12 36.83
CA TYR A 382 -8.50 -11.82 36.22
C TYR A 382 -7.19 -11.24 36.73
N TYR A 383 -6.93 -11.31 38.04
CA TYR A 383 -5.67 -10.86 38.63
C TYR A 383 -4.46 -11.59 38.03
N ARG A 384 -4.49 -12.93 37.95
CA ARG A 384 -3.39 -13.71 37.35
C ARG A 384 -3.23 -13.42 35.86
N ALA A 385 -4.32 -13.27 35.12
CA ALA A 385 -4.30 -12.92 33.70
C ALA A 385 -3.73 -11.51 33.48
N PHE A 386 -4.05 -10.55 34.35
CA PHE A 386 -3.44 -9.23 34.34
C PHE A 386 -1.92 -9.34 34.51
N HIS A 387 -1.44 -10.07 35.52
CA HIS A 387 0.00 -10.21 35.77
C HIS A 387 0.74 -10.94 34.67
N LEU A 388 0.09 -11.87 33.96
CA LEU A 388 0.64 -12.49 32.75
C LEU A 388 0.94 -11.43 31.69
N HIS A 389 -0.02 -10.56 31.38
CA HIS A 389 0.14 -9.50 30.39
C HIS A 389 1.07 -8.38 30.85
N PHE A 390 1.02 -8.03 32.13
CA PHE A 390 1.95 -7.07 32.74
C PHE A 390 3.40 -7.59 32.65
N GLY A 391 3.65 -8.83 33.05
CA GLY A 391 4.96 -9.47 32.92
C GLY A 391 5.47 -9.50 31.47
N ALA A 392 4.59 -9.81 30.51
CA ALA A 392 4.94 -9.77 29.09
C ALA A 392 5.30 -8.34 28.62
N SER A 393 4.55 -7.32 29.05
CA SER A 393 4.82 -5.93 28.68
C SER A 393 6.19 -5.41 29.16
N LEU A 394 6.74 -5.94 30.25
CA LEU A 394 8.06 -5.57 30.76
C LEU A 394 9.21 -6.05 29.86
N THR A 395 8.97 -7.06 29.02
CA THR A 395 9.97 -7.58 28.07
C THR A 395 10.08 -6.76 26.78
N ALA A 396 9.01 -6.03 26.43
CA ALA A 396 8.90 -5.20 25.23
C ALA A 396 8.15 -3.90 25.56
N ALA A 397 8.73 -3.12 26.47
CA ALA A 397 8.07 -1.92 27.00
C ALA A 397 7.95 -0.81 25.94
N HIS A 398 6.74 -0.30 25.77
CA HIS A 398 6.47 0.88 24.96
C HIS A 398 6.70 2.16 25.78
N PRO A 399 7.58 3.09 25.38
CA PRO A 399 7.98 4.24 26.19
C PRO A 399 6.83 5.12 26.70
N ALA A 400 5.79 5.30 25.90
CA ALA A 400 4.64 6.14 26.27
C ALA A 400 3.63 5.43 27.20
N LEU A 401 3.67 4.11 27.30
CA LEU A 401 2.65 3.31 28.02
C LEU A 401 3.19 2.63 29.28
N ASP A 402 4.50 2.43 29.37
CA ASP A 402 5.15 1.66 30.45
C ASP A 402 4.78 2.19 31.84
N ASP A 403 4.97 3.48 32.09
CA ASP A 403 4.66 4.07 33.41
C ASP A 403 3.15 4.12 33.71
N LEU A 404 2.31 4.32 32.68
CA LEU A 404 0.86 4.24 32.82
C LEU A 404 0.42 2.83 33.20
N PHE A 405 1.03 1.80 32.62
CA PHE A 405 0.69 0.42 32.87
C PHE A 405 1.21 -0.07 34.24
N LYS A 406 2.37 0.43 34.70
CA LYS A 406 2.82 0.25 36.09
C LYS A 406 1.87 0.91 37.10
N THR A 407 1.36 2.10 36.77
CA THR A 407 0.35 2.77 37.60
C THR A 407 -0.93 1.94 37.67
N LEU A 408 -1.38 1.39 36.53
CA LEU A 408 -2.52 0.46 36.51
C LEU A 408 -2.26 -0.78 37.39
N ALA A 409 -1.04 -1.35 37.35
CA ALA A 409 -0.69 -2.48 38.19
C ALA A 409 -0.81 -2.15 39.69
N GLN A 410 -0.50 -0.93 40.12
CA GLN A 410 -0.73 -0.51 41.51
C GLN A 410 -2.23 -0.45 41.85
N CYS A 411 -3.08 0.00 40.92
CA CYS A 411 -4.53 -0.02 41.11
C CYS A 411 -5.09 -1.45 41.15
N VAL A 412 -4.59 -2.36 40.30
CA VAL A 412 -4.93 -3.79 40.32
C VAL A 412 -4.58 -4.41 41.68
N GLU A 413 -3.36 -4.17 42.17
CA GLU A 413 -2.89 -4.64 43.47
C GLU A 413 -3.76 -4.09 44.61
N GLY A 414 -4.06 -2.79 44.57
CA GLY A 414 -4.91 -2.17 45.59
C GLY A 414 -6.31 -2.79 45.64
N LEU A 415 -6.93 -3.00 44.49
CA LEU A 415 -8.26 -3.61 44.39
C LEU A 415 -8.25 -5.07 44.85
N TYR A 416 -7.22 -5.83 44.49
CA TYR A 416 -7.12 -7.24 44.84
C TYR A 416 -6.77 -7.45 46.33
N VAL A 417 -5.78 -6.74 46.86
CA VAL A 417 -5.30 -6.93 48.23
C VAL A 417 -6.24 -6.30 49.26
N HIS A 418 -6.63 -5.03 49.06
CA HIS A 418 -7.34 -4.27 50.10
C HIS A 418 -8.85 -4.47 50.09
N PHE A 419 -9.44 -4.79 48.94
CA PHE A 419 -10.85 -5.14 48.86
C PHE A 419 -11.04 -6.65 48.87
N PHE A 420 -10.58 -7.36 47.83
CA PHE A 420 -10.95 -8.76 47.63
C PHE A 420 -10.38 -9.68 48.71
N LEU A 421 -9.05 -9.74 48.86
CA LEU A 421 -8.40 -10.64 49.82
C LEU A 421 -8.70 -10.27 51.27
N ALA A 422 -8.68 -8.98 51.61
CA ALA A 422 -8.93 -8.53 52.98
C ALA A 422 -10.36 -8.88 53.42
N GLN A 423 -11.38 -8.47 52.66
CA GLN A 423 -12.77 -8.67 53.06
C GLN A 423 -13.20 -10.13 52.95
N LEU A 424 -12.83 -10.83 51.87
CA LEU A 424 -13.16 -12.24 51.72
C LEU A 424 -12.42 -13.10 52.76
N GLY A 425 -11.17 -12.79 53.04
CA GLY A 425 -10.36 -13.46 54.05
C GLY A 425 -10.89 -13.28 55.47
N GLU A 426 -11.30 -12.06 55.82
CA GLU A 426 -11.95 -11.77 57.11
C GLU A 426 -13.27 -12.54 57.25
N ASN A 427 -14.15 -12.44 56.24
CA ASN A 427 -15.43 -13.15 56.25
C ASN A 427 -15.25 -14.67 56.36
N TRP A 428 -14.35 -15.25 55.55
CA TRP A 428 -14.03 -16.67 55.60
C TRP A 428 -13.53 -17.09 56.98
N THR A 429 -12.57 -16.36 57.54
CA THR A 429 -11.96 -16.69 58.84
C THR A 429 -13.00 -16.67 59.96
N ASN A 430 -13.91 -15.70 59.94
CA ASN A 430 -14.98 -15.61 60.92
C ASN A 430 -16.00 -16.75 60.76
N ALA A 431 -16.41 -17.03 59.52
CA ALA A 431 -17.42 -18.05 59.23
C ALA A 431 -16.94 -19.49 59.51
N VAL A 432 -15.65 -19.79 59.36
CA VAL A 432 -15.12 -21.15 59.60
C VAL A 432 -14.72 -21.43 61.05
N ALA A 433 -14.65 -20.41 61.90
CA ALA A 433 -14.03 -20.53 63.22
C ALA A 433 -14.73 -21.57 64.12
N GLU A 434 -16.05 -21.52 64.21
CA GLU A 434 -16.85 -22.45 65.03
C GLU A 434 -16.80 -23.88 64.47
N ASP A 435 -17.05 -24.04 63.16
CA ASP A 435 -16.99 -25.32 62.46
C ASP A 435 -15.64 -26.03 62.66
N LEU A 436 -14.53 -25.30 62.51
CA LEU A 436 -13.20 -25.88 62.71
C LEU A 436 -12.90 -26.18 64.17
N ALA A 437 -13.35 -25.34 65.11
CA ALA A 437 -13.13 -25.54 66.54
C ALA A 437 -13.90 -26.75 67.08
N GLU A 438 -15.15 -26.94 66.66
CA GLU A 438 -16.03 -27.99 67.17
C GLU A 438 -15.89 -29.31 66.41
N HIS A 439 -15.78 -29.24 65.08
CA HIS A 439 -15.88 -30.41 64.22
C HIS A 439 -14.56 -30.77 63.51
N GLY A 440 -13.56 -29.89 63.54
CA GLY A 440 -12.31 -30.04 62.80
C GLY A 440 -12.48 -30.01 61.28
N ARG A 441 -13.66 -29.64 60.79
CA ARG A 441 -14.05 -29.59 59.38
C ARG A 441 -15.20 -28.62 59.18
N ILE A 442 -15.35 -28.14 57.95
CA ILE A 442 -16.47 -27.26 57.57
C ILE A 442 -17.69 -28.12 57.25
N ALA A 443 -18.81 -27.85 57.93
CA ALA A 443 -20.05 -28.57 57.70
C ALA A 443 -20.59 -28.24 56.29
N GLY A 444 -21.07 -29.25 55.55
CA GLY A 444 -21.63 -29.06 54.21
C GLY A 444 -20.60 -28.89 53.08
N VAL A 445 -19.29 -28.88 53.37
CA VAL A 445 -18.23 -28.86 52.35
C VAL A 445 -17.60 -30.26 52.20
N PRO A 446 -17.58 -30.84 50.99
CA PRO A 446 -16.95 -32.14 50.74
C PRO A 446 -15.49 -32.17 51.15
N GLN A 447 -15.09 -33.23 51.86
CA GLN A 447 -13.73 -33.40 52.33
C GLN A 447 -12.89 -34.14 51.30
N GLN A 448 -11.69 -33.64 51.01
CA GLN A 448 -10.78 -34.30 50.06
C GLN A 448 -10.46 -35.74 50.47
N THR A 449 -10.36 -36.02 51.77
CA THR A 449 -10.12 -37.37 52.32
C THR A 449 -11.29 -38.32 52.11
N ALA A 450 -12.50 -37.81 51.87
CA ALA A 450 -13.70 -38.60 51.60
C ALA A 450 -14.01 -38.74 50.09
N PHE A 451 -13.22 -38.10 49.20
CA PHE A 451 -13.48 -38.05 47.76
C PHE A 451 -13.77 -39.42 47.13
N TYR A 452 -12.95 -40.44 47.41
CA TYR A 452 -13.13 -41.79 46.84
C TYR A 452 -14.35 -42.53 47.40
N ALA A 453 -14.84 -42.17 48.58
CA ALA A 453 -16.06 -42.77 49.14
C ALA A 453 -17.32 -42.02 48.67
N ASP A 454 -17.20 -40.72 48.42
CA ASP A 454 -18.33 -39.84 48.11
C ASP A 454 -18.58 -39.68 46.60
N CYS A 455 -17.56 -39.90 45.75
CA CYS A 455 -17.62 -39.57 44.31
C CYS A 455 -17.19 -40.70 43.36
N VAL A 456 -16.64 -41.80 43.87
CA VAL A 456 -16.22 -42.99 43.11
C VAL A 456 -17.03 -44.18 43.59
#